data_AF-A0A2D8Q6A1-F1
#
_entry.id   AF-A0A2D8Q6A1-F1
#
_cell.length_a   1.000
_cell.length_b   1.000
_cell.length_c   1.000
_cell.angle_alpha   90.00
_cell.angle_beta   90.00
_cell.angle_gamma   90.00
#
_symmetry.space_group_name_H-M   'P 1'
#
loop_
_entity.id
_entity.type
_entity.pdbx_description
1 polymer ?
#
loop_
_entity_poly.entity_id
_entity_poly.type
_entity_poly.pdbx_seq_one_letter_code
_entity_poly.pdbx_strand_id
1 'polypeptide(L)'
;MPKLPHFPRSLTLAVTPLEAVVFPKSRLPDVGCTLRSMSHNLALLPPRSMVEANWLISGLATDPEHHRPLGILLIPWPTRVNGSLFKAERRDAEEPGYFTVDVAGYDDALSGPTNVSRLAGMIAGLIQAGEKELGEIHAVFLPECALPTEIAEDLAKEVARRHPRLQLFISGAIGKPAHSEAMPRNLAFTASTADGTVQRSWTQSKHHRWKLNGDQIRRYHMGHVLDPTREWWEYIDVSGRTCHFSVIDNDLSLAVLICEDLARFDPVLPVINAIGPSLVVALLMDGPQLEKRWPGRYATVLAEDPGSSVLTFTSTALIDRQHQAGAPNIRTIALWKQPGGLAQELSIGPDDQALALCLVREHRQQISIDGRSKNSFFLSLAGVRAVKPPDPAVLPRRKSLNKPT
;
A
#
# COMPACT_ATOMS: atom_id res chain seq x y z
N MET A 1 8.80 21.42 -30.17
CA MET A 1 8.36 20.01 -30.10
C MET A 1 6.90 19.93 -30.52
N PRO A 2 6.48 18.98 -31.37
CA PRO A 2 5.05 18.78 -31.64
C PRO A 2 4.32 18.55 -30.32
N LYS A 3 3.20 19.24 -30.08
CA LYS A 3 2.37 19.01 -28.90
C LYS A 3 1.84 17.58 -28.96
N LEU A 4 2.10 16.79 -27.92
CA LEU A 4 1.51 15.47 -27.78
C LEU A 4 -0.01 15.65 -27.52
N PRO A 5 -0.89 15.26 -28.44
CA PRO A 5 -2.34 15.57 -28.41
C PRO A 5 -3.06 14.87 -27.26
N HIS A 6 -2.44 13.81 -26.73
CA HIS A 6 -2.99 12.99 -25.67
C HIS A 6 -2.25 13.16 -24.34
N PHE A 7 -1.27 14.06 -24.24
CA PHE A 7 -0.61 14.34 -22.97
C PHE A 7 -1.61 14.94 -21.95
N PRO A 8 -1.58 14.55 -20.67
CA PRO A 8 -0.65 13.60 -20.02
C PRO A 8 -1.11 12.13 -20.07
N ARG A 9 -2.19 11.79 -20.78
CA ARG A 9 -2.79 10.45 -20.82
C ARG A 9 -2.03 9.44 -21.67
N SER A 10 -1.23 9.89 -22.64
CA SER A 10 -0.36 9.04 -23.46
C SER A 10 0.76 9.87 -24.09
N LEU A 11 1.95 9.29 -24.22
CA LEU A 11 3.15 9.92 -24.79
C LEU A 11 3.32 9.68 -26.30
N THR A 12 2.28 9.22 -27.00
CA THR A 12 2.32 8.92 -28.44
C THR A 12 1.38 9.80 -29.26
N LEU A 13 1.75 10.01 -30.52
CA LEU A 13 0.95 10.63 -31.58
C LEU A 13 0.27 9.59 -32.48
N ALA A 14 0.73 8.33 -32.43
CA ALA A 14 0.42 7.32 -33.45
C ALA A 14 -0.95 6.65 -33.28
N VAL A 15 -1.46 6.60 -32.05
CA VAL A 15 -2.69 5.89 -31.69
C VAL A 15 -3.44 6.68 -30.63
N THR A 16 -4.77 6.52 -30.62
CA THR A 16 -5.60 7.15 -29.60
C THR A 16 -5.47 6.38 -28.28
N PRO A 17 -5.66 7.02 -27.10
CA PRO A 17 -5.66 6.31 -25.81
C PRO A 17 -6.74 5.23 -25.67
N LEU A 18 -7.71 5.17 -26.59
CA LEU A 18 -8.75 4.15 -26.64
C LEU A 18 -8.26 2.85 -27.32
N GLU A 19 -7.14 2.89 -28.02
CA GLU A 19 -6.53 1.72 -28.69
C GLU A 19 -5.31 1.24 -27.93
N ALA A 20 -4.44 2.16 -27.49
CA ALA A 20 -3.31 1.86 -26.62
C ALA A 20 -2.80 3.12 -25.92
N VAL A 21 -2.14 2.93 -24.78
CA VAL A 21 -1.50 4.01 -24.03
C VAL A 21 0.00 3.80 -24.00
N VAL A 22 0.77 4.88 -24.18
CA VAL A 22 2.23 4.86 -24.02
C VAL A 22 2.60 5.71 -22.82
N PHE A 23 3.30 5.11 -21.87
CA PHE A 23 3.79 5.79 -20.66
C PHE A 23 5.28 5.55 -20.44
N PRO A 24 5.94 6.33 -19.57
CA PRO A 24 7.28 6.01 -19.12
C PRO A 24 7.34 4.60 -18.56
N LYS A 25 8.44 3.92 -18.84
CA LYS A 25 8.80 2.65 -18.24
C LYS A 25 9.78 2.91 -17.11
N SER A 26 9.53 2.27 -15.97
CA SER A 26 10.45 2.30 -14.83
C SER A 26 11.46 1.17 -14.91
N ARG A 27 11.02 -0.03 -15.33
CA ARG A 27 11.91 -1.18 -15.48
C ARG A 27 11.69 -1.99 -16.73
N LEU A 28 12.80 -2.57 -17.16
CA LEU A 28 12.84 -3.62 -18.14
C LEU A 28 12.68 -4.99 -17.43
N PRO A 29 11.80 -5.88 -17.90
CA PRO A 29 11.83 -7.26 -17.43
C PRO A 29 13.13 -7.96 -17.85
N ASP A 30 13.75 -8.68 -16.92
CA ASP A 30 14.99 -9.44 -17.17
C ASP A 30 14.72 -10.86 -17.72
N VAL A 31 13.45 -11.28 -17.73
CA VAL A 31 13.01 -12.59 -18.21
C VAL A 31 12.01 -12.45 -19.36
N GLY A 32 12.09 -13.39 -20.30
CA GLY A 32 11.15 -13.51 -21.41
C GLY A 32 11.45 -12.61 -22.60
N CYS A 33 11.30 -13.18 -23.80
CA CYS A 33 11.28 -12.46 -25.07
C CYS A 33 9.89 -11.84 -25.25
N THR A 34 9.69 -10.60 -24.78
CA THR A 34 8.39 -9.92 -24.87
C THR A 34 8.55 -8.48 -25.35
N LEU A 35 7.46 -7.87 -25.84
CA LEU A 35 7.45 -6.45 -26.20
C LEU A 35 7.88 -5.55 -25.02
N ARG A 36 7.66 -6.00 -23.77
CA ARG A 36 8.03 -5.24 -22.56
C ARG A 36 9.54 -5.17 -22.35
N SER A 37 10.33 -6.06 -22.96
CA SER A 37 11.80 -6.06 -22.90
C SER A 37 12.47 -5.38 -24.12
N MET A 38 11.69 -4.75 -25.02
CA MET A 38 12.23 -4.03 -26.19
C MET A 38 12.66 -2.58 -25.93
N SER A 39 12.04 -1.87 -24.99
CA SER A 39 12.30 -0.45 -24.73
C SER A 39 12.65 -0.26 -23.27
N HIS A 40 13.71 0.50 -22.99
CA HIS A 40 14.12 0.87 -21.64
C HIS A 40 13.26 1.97 -21.02
N ASN A 41 12.61 2.80 -21.85
CA ASN A 41 12.06 4.08 -21.39
C ASN A 41 10.55 4.20 -21.65
N LEU A 42 9.99 3.40 -22.55
CA LEU A 42 8.57 3.48 -22.91
C LEU A 42 7.89 2.13 -22.70
N ALA A 43 6.71 2.18 -22.08
CA ALA A 43 5.82 1.04 -21.88
C ALA A 43 4.59 1.21 -22.77
N LEU A 44 4.23 0.17 -23.51
CA LEU A 44 2.96 0.06 -24.19
C LEU A 44 1.96 -0.60 -23.23
N LEU A 45 0.82 0.05 -23.02
CA LEU A 45 -0.23 -0.40 -22.11
C LEU A 45 -1.53 -0.66 -22.86
N PRO A 46 -2.46 -1.42 -22.25
CA PRO A 46 -3.83 -1.55 -22.75
C PRO A 46 -4.54 -0.19 -22.91
N PRO A 47 -5.65 -0.16 -23.65
CA PRO A 47 -6.55 0.99 -23.70
C PRO A 47 -6.90 1.55 -22.32
N ARG A 48 -7.03 2.88 -22.24
CA ARG A 48 -7.47 3.56 -21.00
C ARG A 48 -8.85 3.14 -20.51
N SER A 49 -9.67 2.56 -21.38
CA SER A 49 -11.01 2.05 -21.05
C SER A 49 -10.97 0.82 -20.14
N MET A 50 -9.83 0.11 -20.11
CA MET A 50 -9.62 -1.04 -19.22
C MET A 50 -9.15 -0.60 -17.83
N VAL A 51 -8.09 0.23 -17.80
CA VAL A 51 -7.55 0.88 -16.61
C VAL A 51 -6.98 2.24 -17.01
N GLU A 52 -7.38 3.30 -16.32
CA GLU A 52 -6.78 4.62 -16.51
C GLU A 52 -5.50 4.74 -15.68
N ALA A 53 -4.35 4.57 -16.35
CA ALA A 53 -3.04 4.74 -15.73
C ALA A 53 -2.67 6.22 -15.60
N ASN A 54 -2.05 6.60 -14.48
CA ASN A 54 -1.68 7.97 -14.17
C ASN A 54 -0.25 8.05 -13.64
N TRP A 55 0.58 8.88 -14.26
CA TRP A 55 1.91 9.20 -13.74
C TRP A 55 1.85 10.46 -12.86
N LEU A 56 2.18 10.29 -11.59
CA LEU A 56 2.18 11.33 -10.58
C LEU A 56 3.62 11.73 -10.30
N ILE A 57 4.09 12.75 -11.02
CA ILE A 57 5.40 13.35 -10.77
C ILE A 57 5.33 14.08 -9.43
N SER A 58 6.21 13.70 -8.50
CA SER A 58 6.31 14.38 -7.22
C SER A 58 7.19 15.63 -7.36
N GLY A 59 6.81 16.71 -6.68
CA GLY A 59 7.64 17.92 -6.54
C GLY A 59 8.66 17.82 -5.41
N LEU A 60 8.90 16.62 -4.88
CA LEU A 60 9.86 16.39 -3.80
C LEU A 60 11.28 16.74 -4.25
N ALA A 61 12.06 17.31 -3.32
CA ALA A 61 13.48 17.54 -3.54
C ALA A 61 14.18 16.20 -3.83
N THR A 62 14.77 16.14 -5.01
CA THR A 62 15.51 14.99 -5.51
C THR A 62 16.82 14.89 -4.76
N ASP A 63 17.23 13.69 -4.37
CA ASP A 63 18.58 13.50 -3.85
C ASP A 63 19.58 13.50 -5.02
N PRO A 64 20.40 14.56 -5.20
CA PRO A 64 21.34 14.63 -6.31
C PRO A 64 22.43 13.56 -6.24
N GLU A 65 22.69 13.01 -5.05
CA GLU A 65 23.65 11.93 -4.88
C GLU A 65 23.02 10.58 -5.20
N HIS A 66 21.69 10.44 -5.24
CA HIS A 66 20.98 9.18 -5.47
C HIS A 66 21.38 8.02 -4.52
N HIS A 67 22.03 8.28 -3.38
CA HIS A 67 22.59 7.26 -2.49
C HIS A 67 21.85 7.13 -1.15
N ARG A 68 20.92 8.05 -0.81
CA ARG A 68 20.28 7.99 0.52
C ARG A 68 19.38 6.76 0.67
N PRO A 69 19.48 6.01 1.79
CA PRO A 69 18.53 4.97 2.12
C PRO A 69 17.12 5.53 2.31
N LEU A 70 16.11 4.73 1.96
CA LEU A 70 14.71 5.06 2.16
C LEU A 70 14.15 4.31 3.39
N GLY A 71 14.00 5.04 4.50
CA GLY A 71 13.30 4.56 5.69
C GLY A 71 11.77 4.54 5.53
N ILE A 72 11.14 3.40 5.86
CA ILE A 72 9.69 3.18 5.83
C ILE A 72 9.23 2.66 7.19
N LEU A 73 8.13 3.18 7.72
CA LEU A 73 7.48 2.70 8.93
C LEU A 73 6.14 2.01 8.59
N LEU A 74 6.01 0.73 8.94
CA LEU A 74 4.79 -0.05 8.78
C LEU A 74 4.07 -0.15 10.12
N ILE A 75 2.83 0.33 10.20
CA ILE A 75 2.04 0.29 11.44
C ILE A 75 0.83 -0.63 11.20
N PRO A 76 0.79 -1.86 11.75
CA PRO A 76 -0.18 -2.90 11.42
C PRO A 76 -1.54 -2.66 12.07
N TRP A 77 -2.14 -1.52 11.74
CA TRP A 77 -3.39 -1.00 12.25
C TRP A 77 -4.61 -1.46 11.42
N PRO A 78 -5.78 -1.72 12.01
CA PRO A 78 -6.05 -1.74 13.44
C PRO A 78 -5.35 -2.90 14.14
N THR A 79 -5.12 -2.77 15.45
CA THR A 79 -4.47 -3.84 16.22
C THR A 79 -5.45 -4.96 16.58
N ARG A 80 -6.72 -4.60 16.79
CA ARG A 80 -7.78 -5.52 17.15
C ARG A 80 -9.08 -5.20 16.40
N VAL A 81 -9.82 -6.26 16.07
CA VAL A 81 -11.13 -6.17 15.42
C VAL A 81 -12.11 -7.18 16.03
N ASN A 82 -13.27 -6.69 16.47
CA ASN A 82 -14.42 -7.50 16.82
C ASN A 82 -15.03 -8.19 15.58
N GLY A 83 -15.66 -9.35 15.77
CA GLY A 83 -16.32 -10.08 14.69
C GLY A 83 -17.54 -9.35 14.11
N SER A 84 -18.19 -8.48 14.90
CA SER A 84 -19.33 -7.65 14.50
C SER A 84 -19.00 -6.53 13.51
N LEU A 85 -17.72 -6.34 13.18
CA LEU A 85 -17.27 -5.34 12.20
C LEU A 85 -17.53 -5.77 10.77
N PHE A 86 -17.55 -7.09 10.54
CA PHE A 86 -18.12 -7.63 9.33
C PHE A 86 -19.63 -7.54 9.47
N LYS A 87 -20.31 -7.05 8.45
CA LYS A 87 -21.78 -6.98 8.40
C LYS A 87 -22.26 -7.69 7.14
N ALA A 88 -23.34 -8.46 7.27
CA ALA A 88 -24.03 -9.04 6.13
C ALA A 88 -25.02 -8.02 5.57
N GLU A 89 -24.83 -7.58 4.32
CA GLU A 89 -25.68 -6.55 3.68
C GLU A 89 -26.86 -7.14 2.91
N ARG A 90 -26.63 -8.23 2.16
CA ARG A 90 -27.66 -8.87 1.33
C ARG A 90 -27.65 -10.37 1.49
N ARG A 91 -28.86 -10.92 1.63
CA ARG A 91 -29.15 -12.34 1.85
C ARG A 91 -30.27 -12.77 0.91
N ASP A 92 -29.99 -12.82 -0.38
CA ASP A 92 -30.86 -13.58 -1.27
C ASP A 92 -30.62 -15.07 -0.99
N ALA A 93 -31.70 -15.87 -0.90
CA ALA A 93 -31.60 -17.23 -0.40
C ALA A 93 -30.73 -18.14 -1.29
N GLU A 94 -30.70 -17.87 -2.59
CA GLU A 94 -30.04 -18.68 -3.63
C GLU A 94 -28.76 -18.07 -4.21
N GLU A 95 -28.40 -16.83 -3.85
CA GLU A 95 -27.21 -16.15 -4.37
C GLU A 95 -26.07 -16.09 -3.34
N PRO A 96 -24.81 -15.90 -3.79
CA PRO A 96 -23.72 -15.51 -2.91
C PRO A 96 -24.10 -14.28 -2.07
N GLY A 97 -23.76 -14.30 -0.77
CA GLY A 97 -24.03 -13.20 0.13
C GLY A 97 -23.08 -12.03 -0.11
N TYR A 98 -23.44 -10.86 0.42
CA TYR A 98 -22.58 -9.68 0.41
C TYR A 98 -22.22 -9.23 1.83
N PHE A 99 -20.96 -8.83 2.03
CA PHE A 99 -20.50 -8.30 3.31
C PHE A 99 -19.80 -6.95 3.19
N THR A 100 -19.88 -6.14 4.25
CA THR A 100 -19.12 -4.89 4.42
C THR A 100 -18.20 -4.99 5.63
N VAL A 101 -17.22 -4.07 5.69
CA VAL A 101 -16.33 -3.88 6.83
C VAL A 101 -16.57 -2.49 7.40
N ASP A 102 -16.99 -2.43 8.67
CA ASP A 102 -17.21 -1.16 9.37
C ASP A 102 -15.92 -0.68 10.04
N VAL A 103 -15.12 0.09 9.30
CA VAL A 103 -13.85 0.66 9.80
C VAL A 103 -14.04 1.66 10.95
N ALA A 104 -15.22 2.28 11.08
CA ALA A 104 -15.52 3.21 12.16
C ALA A 104 -15.84 2.49 13.47
N GLY A 105 -16.15 1.19 13.42
CA GLY A 105 -16.46 0.38 14.59
C GLY A 105 -15.24 -0.29 15.24
N TYR A 106 -14.02 -0.17 14.68
CA TYR A 106 -12.82 -0.81 15.24
C TYR A 106 -12.61 -0.46 16.72
N ASP A 107 -12.04 -1.40 17.49
CA ASP A 107 -11.77 -1.18 18.92
C ASP A 107 -10.88 0.05 19.15
N ASP A 108 -9.99 0.31 18.18
CA ASP A 108 -9.10 1.47 18.19
C ASP A 108 -9.61 2.60 17.26
N ALA A 109 -10.84 2.55 16.76
CA ALA A 109 -11.37 3.51 15.76
C ALA A 109 -11.26 4.97 16.21
N LEU A 110 -10.95 5.84 15.25
CA LEU A 110 -10.81 7.26 15.50
C LEU A 110 -12.15 7.98 15.25
N SER A 111 -12.59 8.75 16.25
CA SER A 111 -13.71 9.68 16.12
C SER A 111 -13.28 11.12 16.42
N GLY A 112 -13.37 11.99 15.42
CA GLY A 112 -13.12 13.42 15.56
C GLY A 112 -11.65 13.84 15.78
N PRO A 113 -11.38 15.16 15.88
CA PRO A 113 -10.03 15.74 15.81
C PRO A 113 -9.09 15.31 16.94
N THR A 114 -9.62 15.14 18.16
CA THR A 114 -8.82 14.75 19.33
C THR A 114 -8.19 13.36 19.15
N ASN A 115 -8.95 12.42 18.59
CA ASN A 115 -8.48 11.06 18.33
C ASN A 115 -7.44 11.04 17.20
N VAL A 116 -7.66 11.81 16.13
CA VAL A 116 -6.67 11.99 15.05
C VAL A 116 -5.36 12.55 15.60
N SER A 117 -5.41 13.60 16.42
CA SER A 117 -4.22 14.21 17.02
C SER A 117 -3.45 13.25 17.94
N ARG A 118 -4.18 12.42 18.71
CA ARG A 118 -3.60 11.37 19.55
C ARG A 118 -2.87 10.32 18.71
N LEU A 119 -3.52 9.81 17.66
CA LEU A 119 -2.91 8.83 16.78
C LEU A 119 -1.69 9.40 16.06
N ALA A 120 -1.77 10.64 15.55
CA ALA A 120 -0.63 11.31 14.94
C ALA A 120 0.54 11.49 15.93
N GLY A 121 0.25 11.73 17.21
CA GLY A 121 1.25 11.74 18.27
C GLY A 121 1.92 10.37 18.49
N MET A 122 1.14 9.29 18.46
CA MET A 122 1.66 7.92 18.51
C MET A 122 2.55 7.61 17.29
N ILE A 123 2.09 7.94 16.08
CA ILE A 123 2.85 7.76 14.84
C ILE A 123 4.16 8.55 14.89
N ALA A 124 4.14 9.80 15.37
CA ALA A 124 5.36 10.59 15.54
C ALA A 124 6.34 9.95 16.54
N GLY A 125 5.84 9.36 17.63
CA GLY A 125 6.66 8.59 18.57
C GLY A 125 7.28 7.33 17.95
N LEU A 126 6.52 6.63 17.10
CA LEU A 126 7.00 5.45 16.37
C LEU A 126 8.03 5.82 15.29
N ILE A 127 7.84 6.95 14.59
CA ILE A 127 8.83 7.52 13.67
C ILE A 127 10.14 7.75 14.43
N GLN A 128 10.11 8.46 15.56
CA GLN A 128 11.30 8.73 16.36
C GLN A 128 11.98 7.45 16.87
N ALA A 129 11.21 6.43 17.22
CA ALA A 129 11.75 5.13 17.62
C ALA A 129 12.45 4.42 16.44
N GLY A 130 11.85 4.43 15.25
CA GLY A 130 12.46 3.91 14.02
C GLY A 130 13.72 4.68 13.63
N GLU A 131 13.71 6.02 13.77
CA GLU A 131 14.85 6.86 13.43
C GLU A 131 16.09 6.60 14.27
N LYS A 132 15.91 6.21 15.53
CA LYS A 132 17.03 5.82 16.41
C LYS A 132 17.74 4.55 15.95
N GLU A 133 17.02 3.65 15.30
CA GLU A 133 17.52 2.32 14.93
C GLU A 133 18.02 2.26 13.48
N LEU A 134 17.31 2.90 12.55
CA LEU A 134 17.49 2.73 11.11
C LEU A 134 17.75 4.05 10.36
N GLY A 135 17.82 5.18 11.06
CA GLY A 135 17.93 6.50 10.45
C GLY A 135 16.60 7.02 9.92
N GLU A 136 16.65 8.08 9.12
CA GLU A 136 15.48 8.89 8.76
C GLU A 136 14.32 8.07 8.16
N ILE A 137 13.11 8.28 8.71
CA ILE A 137 11.88 7.68 8.21
C ILE A 137 11.20 8.68 7.26
N HIS A 138 11.08 8.27 6.00
CA HIS A 138 10.53 9.09 4.92
C HIS A 138 9.09 8.71 4.59
N ALA A 139 8.66 7.49 4.92
CA ALA A 139 7.32 7.01 4.59
C ALA A 139 6.63 6.30 5.76
N VAL A 140 5.31 6.47 5.87
CA VAL A 140 4.46 5.76 6.83
C VAL A 140 3.34 5.04 6.10
N PHE A 141 3.20 3.74 6.31
CA PHE A 141 2.16 2.91 5.70
C PHE A 141 1.21 2.29 6.73
N LEU A 142 -0.09 2.35 6.43
CA LEU A 142 -1.17 1.63 7.11
C LEU A 142 -1.81 0.64 6.12
N PRO A 143 -2.23 -0.57 6.57
CA PRO A 143 -2.70 -1.64 5.69
C PRO A 143 -4.12 -1.37 5.15
N GLU A 144 -4.66 -2.32 4.40
CA GLU A 144 -6.01 -2.25 3.82
C GLU A 144 -7.08 -2.04 4.90
N CYS A 145 -8.13 -1.28 4.57
CA CYS A 145 -9.25 -1.00 5.49
C CYS A 145 -8.80 -0.43 6.85
N ALA A 146 -7.70 0.32 6.93
CA ALA A 146 -7.21 0.84 8.19
C ALA A 146 -8.07 1.97 8.77
N LEU A 147 -8.58 2.87 7.91
CA LEU A 147 -9.25 4.11 8.33
C LEU A 147 -10.42 4.49 7.40
N PRO A 148 -11.40 5.30 7.84
CA PRO A 148 -12.20 6.11 6.93
C PRO A 148 -11.32 7.08 6.11
N THR A 149 -11.66 7.35 4.85
CA THR A 149 -10.84 8.21 3.98
C THR A 149 -10.62 9.61 4.55
N GLU A 150 -11.66 10.24 5.11
CA GLU A 150 -11.53 11.57 5.71
C GLU A 150 -10.58 11.58 6.92
N ILE A 151 -10.53 10.48 7.67
CA ILE A 151 -9.61 10.32 8.79
C ILE A 151 -8.18 10.11 8.29
N ALA A 152 -7.99 9.35 7.21
CA ALA A 152 -6.68 9.17 6.59
C ALA A 152 -6.12 10.51 6.08
N GLU A 153 -6.96 11.36 5.49
CA GLU A 153 -6.58 12.71 5.04
C GLU A 153 -6.12 13.60 6.19
N ASP A 154 -6.92 13.69 7.27
CA ASP A 154 -6.60 14.53 8.40
C ASP A 154 -5.39 14.01 9.20
N LEU A 155 -5.26 12.68 9.29
CA LEU A 155 -4.10 12.04 9.90
C LEU A 155 -2.83 12.34 9.11
N ALA A 156 -2.85 12.26 7.78
CA ALA A 156 -1.70 12.58 6.95
C ALA A 156 -1.23 14.03 7.14
N LYS A 157 -2.16 14.99 7.21
CA LYS A 157 -1.85 16.40 7.48
C LYS A 157 -1.19 16.58 8.86
N GLU A 158 -1.76 15.96 9.90
CA GLU A 158 -1.26 16.10 11.26
C GLU A 158 0.07 15.37 11.48
N VAL A 159 0.29 14.21 10.85
CA VAL A 159 1.57 13.50 10.87
C VAL A 159 2.63 14.32 10.13
N ALA A 160 2.32 14.86 8.95
CA ALA A 160 3.25 15.73 8.21
C ALA A 160 3.66 16.94 9.07
N ARG A 161 2.70 17.62 9.69
CA ARG A 161 2.98 18.77 10.57
C ARG A 161 3.92 18.43 11.73
N ARG A 162 3.83 17.20 12.27
CA ARG A 162 4.68 16.71 13.36
C ARG A 162 6.03 16.19 12.89
N HIS A 163 6.13 15.72 11.64
CA HIS A 163 7.33 15.18 11.04
C HIS A 163 7.60 15.84 9.67
N PRO A 164 8.23 17.03 9.65
CA PRO A 164 8.40 17.80 8.41
C PRO A 164 9.20 17.09 7.31
N ARG A 165 10.03 16.10 7.68
CA ARG A 165 10.82 15.28 6.76
C ARG A 165 10.07 14.10 6.16
N LEU A 166 8.83 13.85 6.58
CA LEU A 166 8.00 12.84 5.94
C LEU A 166 7.82 13.23 4.47
N GLN A 167 7.98 12.27 3.57
CA GLN A 167 7.80 12.44 2.14
C GLN A 167 6.51 11.78 1.64
N LEU A 168 6.09 10.70 2.32
CA LEU A 168 4.99 9.88 1.86
C LEU A 168 4.16 9.30 3.02
N PHE A 169 2.85 9.37 2.89
CA PHE A 169 1.90 8.69 3.77
C PHE A 169 0.96 7.84 2.92
N ILE A 170 0.83 6.55 3.23
CA ILE A 170 -0.09 5.63 2.55
C ILE A 170 -0.99 4.96 3.59
N SER A 171 -2.28 4.89 3.31
CA SER A 171 -3.23 4.13 4.14
C SER A 171 -4.22 3.40 3.26
N GLY A 172 -4.54 2.16 3.61
CA GLY A 172 -5.80 1.58 3.18
C GLY A 172 -6.95 2.33 3.85
N ALA A 173 -8.01 2.59 3.10
CA ALA A 173 -9.13 3.38 3.57
C ALA A 173 -10.47 2.87 3.01
N ILE A 174 -11.55 3.13 3.72
CA ILE A 174 -12.92 2.96 3.20
C ILE A 174 -13.53 4.34 2.95
N GLY A 175 -13.89 4.58 1.69
CA GLY A 175 -14.58 5.78 1.26
C GLY A 175 -16.08 5.70 1.54
N LYS A 176 -16.66 6.82 1.96
CA LYS A 176 -18.10 6.96 2.12
C LYS A 176 -18.82 6.70 0.79
N PRO A 177 -19.95 5.99 0.81
CA PRO A 177 -20.85 5.91 -0.33
C PRO A 177 -21.22 7.30 -0.86
N ALA A 178 -21.36 7.44 -2.18
CA ALA A 178 -21.78 8.69 -2.80
C ALA A 178 -23.20 9.14 -2.38
N HIS A 179 -24.04 8.18 -2.01
CA HIS A 179 -25.39 8.34 -1.45
C HIS A 179 -25.75 7.08 -0.65
N SER A 180 -26.87 7.10 0.08
CA SER A 180 -27.25 6.03 1.02
C SER A 180 -27.37 4.62 0.41
N GLU A 181 -27.67 4.53 -0.88
CA GLU A 181 -27.82 3.25 -1.60
C GLU A 181 -26.59 2.86 -2.42
N ALA A 182 -25.56 3.71 -2.47
CA ALA A 182 -24.33 3.42 -3.20
C ALA A 182 -23.45 2.43 -2.43
N MET A 183 -22.71 1.61 -3.16
CA MET A 183 -21.66 0.80 -2.56
C MET A 183 -20.50 1.70 -2.07
N PRO A 184 -19.91 1.42 -0.90
CA PRO A 184 -18.66 2.06 -0.47
C PRO A 184 -17.50 1.66 -1.40
N ARG A 185 -16.38 2.35 -1.25
CA ARG A 185 -15.13 2.01 -1.97
C ARG A 185 -14.03 1.63 -1.00
N ASN A 186 -13.32 0.56 -1.31
CA ASN A 186 -12.06 0.22 -0.66
C ASN A 186 -10.91 0.88 -1.44
N LEU A 187 -10.14 1.71 -0.76
CA LEU A 187 -9.23 2.68 -1.36
C LEU A 187 -7.83 2.53 -0.78
N ALA A 188 -6.82 2.86 -1.59
CA ALA A 188 -5.51 3.24 -1.12
C ALA A 188 -5.44 4.76 -1.16
N PHE A 189 -5.43 5.39 0.01
CA PHE A 189 -5.14 6.82 0.15
C PHE A 189 -3.63 7.02 0.16
N THR A 190 -3.14 7.97 -0.63
CA THR A 190 -1.72 8.37 -0.62
C THR A 190 -1.61 9.88 -0.58
N ALA A 191 -0.68 10.38 0.24
CA ALA A 191 -0.30 11.78 0.30
C ALA A 191 1.21 11.93 0.19
N SER A 192 1.66 12.79 -0.73
CA SER A 192 3.03 13.30 -0.71
C SER A 192 3.12 14.52 0.20
N THR A 193 4.19 14.58 0.98
CA THR A 193 4.39 15.61 2.01
C THR A 193 5.76 16.25 1.86
N ALA A 194 5.86 17.54 2.14
CA ALA A 194 7.13 18.27 2.17
C ALA A 194 7.00 19.43 3.16
N ASP A 195 8.07 19.68 3.92
CA ASP A 195 8.17 20.79 4.88
C ASP A 195 6.98 20.85 5.84
N GLY A 196 6.53 19.68 6.27
CA GLY A 196 5.42 19.51 7.21
C GLY A 196 4.02 19.80 6.65
N THR A 197 3.89 19.84 5.33
CA THR A 197 2.61 20.07 4.64
C THR A 197 2.33 18.98 3.61
N VAL A 198 1.05 18.67 3.39
CA VAL A 198 0.63 17.78 2.29
C VAL A 198 0.69 18.57 0.99
N GLN A 199 1.52 18.11 0.05
CA GLN A 199 1.68 18.74 -1.26
C GLN A 199 0.60 18.27 -2.24
N ARG A 200 0.33 16.96 -2.23
CA ARG A 200 -0.69 16.34 -3.06
C ARG A 200 -1.22 15.11 -2.37
N SER A 201 -2.51 14.85 -2.51
CA SER A 201 -3.12 13.56 -2.17
C SER A 201 -3.88 12.99 -3.36
N TRP A 202 -4.05 11.67 -3.36
CA TRP A 202 -4.87 10.95 -4.31
C TRP A 202 -5.35 9.63 -3.70
N THR A 203 -6.33 9.02 -4.35
CA THR A 203 -6.89 7.73 -3.95
C THR A 203 -6.93 6.79 -5.15
N GLN A 204 -6.63 5.52 -4.91
CA GLN A 204 -6.86 4.45 -5.88
C GLN A 204 -7.91 3.48 -5.35
N SER A 205 -8.92 3.16 -6.16
CA SER A 205 -9.91 2.14 -5.78
C SER A 205 -9.36 0.74 -5.99
N LYS A 206 -9.73 -0.18 -5.11
CA LYS A 206 -9.56 -1.62 -5.29
C LYS A 206 -10.26 -2.07 -6.57
N HIS A 207 -9.63 -2.93 -7.36
CA HIS A 207 -10.13 -3.38 -8.66
C HIS A 207 -10.94 -4.68 -8.58
N HIS A 208 -10.75 -5.44 -7.51
CA HIS A 208 -11.35 -6.75 -7.28
C HIS A 208 -11.95 -6.88 -5.90
N ARG A 209 -13.18 -7.40 -5.84
CA ARG A 209 -13.82 -7.76 -4.58
C ARG A 209 -13.14 -8.96 -3.95
N TRP A 210 -12.97 -8.93 -2.64
CA TRP A 210 -12.60 -10.12 -1.90
C TRP A 210 -13.78 -11.09 -1.82
N LYS A 211 -13.52 -12.37 -2.13
CA LYS A 211 -14.47 -13.47 -1.93
C LYS A 211 -14.07 -14.27 -0.69
N LEU A 212 -14.91 -14.25 0.33
CA LEU A 212 -14.79 -15.08 1.51
C LEU A 212 -15.44 -16.45 1.28
N ASN A 213 -14.67 -17.50 1.54
CA ASN A 213 -15.17 -18.87 1.58
C ASN A 213 -15.33 -19.39 3.02
N GLY A 214 -15.98 -20.55 3.16
CA GLY A 214 -16.21 -21.17 4.47
C GLY A 214 -14.95 -21.37 5.30
N ASP A 215 -13.81 -21.68 4.68
CA ASP A 215 -12.54 -21.87 5.39
C ASP A 215 -12.00 -20.56 5.97
N GLN A 216 -12.10 -19.45 5.23
CA GLN A 216 -11.71 -18.14 5.74
C GLN A 216 -12.67 -17.66 6.84
N ILE A 217 -13.97 -17.89 6.67
CA ILE A 217 -14.99 -17.55 7.68
C ILE A 217 -14.73 -18.30 8.98
N ARG A 218 -14.44 -19.61 8.89
CA ARG A 218 -14.05 -20.42 10.04
C ARG A 218 -12.70 -19.97 10.61
N ARG A 219 -11.70 -19.71 9.77
CA ARG A 219 -10.35 -19.28 10.20
C ARG A 219 -10.38 -17.99 11.01
N TYR A 220 -11.26 -17.05 10.67
CA TYR A 220 -11.36 -15.76 11.33
C TYR A 220 -12.52 -15.68 12.33
N HIS A 221 -13.16 -16.82 12.68
CA HIS A 221 -14.29 -16.90 13.61
C HIS A 221 -15.44 -15.93 13.28
N MET A 222 -15.78 -15.81 11.99
CA MET A 222 -16.84 -14.91 11.49
C MET A 222 -18.20 -15.60 11.32
N GLY A 223 -18.32 -16.87 11.69
CA GLY A 223 -19.51 -17.70 11.45
C GLY A 223 -20.82 -17.20 12.06
N HIS A 224 -20.74 -16.34 13.09
CA HIS A 224 -21.92 -15.72 13.71
C HIS A 224 -22.54 -14.60 12.87
N VAL A 225 -21.78 -14.03 11.91
CA VAL A 225 -22.27 -13.00 10.98
C VAL A 225 -22.44 -13.57 9.58
N LEU A 226 -21.42 -14.31 9.11
CA LEU A 226 -21.32 -14.83 7.75
C LEU A 226 -21.49 -16.35 7.79
N ASP A 227 -22.50 -16.86 7.09
CA ASP A 227 -22.76 -18.30 6.99
C ASP A 227 -21.58 -19.02 6.29
N PRO A 228 -20.85 -19.92 6.98
CA PRO A 228 -19.69 -20.59 6.42
C PRO A 228 -20.03 -21.67 5.38
N THR A 229 -21.31 -21.96 5.14
CA THR A 229 -21.75 -22.85 4.04
C THR A 229 -22.02 -22.09 2.74
N ARG A 230 -21.85 -20.77 2.75
CA ARG A 230 -22.04 -19.89 1.60
C ARG A 230 -20.75 -19.19 1.22
N GLU A 231 -20.75 -18.66 0.00
CA GLU A 231 -19.73 -17.73 -0.46
C GLU A 231 -20.20 -16.29 -0.22
N TRP A 232 -19.26 -15.42 0.16
CA TRP A 232 -19.54 -14.03 0.49
C TRP A 232 -18.63 -13.09 -0.29
N TRP A 233 -19.22 -12.14 -1.01
CA TRP A 233 -18.48 -11.11 -1.74
C TRP A 233 -18.44 -9.79 -0.98
N GLU A 234 -17.29 -9.13 -1.03
CA GLU A 234 -17.12 -7.78 -0.51
C GLU A 234 -18.05 -6.80 -1.26
N TYR A 235 -18.90 -6.09 -0.52
CA TYR A 235 -19.86 -5.14 -1.05
C TYR A 235 -19.22 -3.78 -1.28
N ILE A 236 -18.45 -3.68 -2.36
CA ILE A 236 -17.76 -2.45 -2.77
C ILE A 236 -17.98 -2.14 -4.26
N ASP A 237 -17.89 -0.86 -4.59
CA ASP A 237 -17.83 -0.37 -5.95
C ASP A 237 -16.40 -0.50 -6.51
N VAL A 238 -16.27 -1.22 -7.62
CA VAL A 238 -15.00 -1.46 -8.35
C VAL A 238 -14.99 -0.81 -9.74
N SER A 239 -15.95 0.08 -10.02
CA SER A 239 -16.01 0.85 -11.26
C SER A 239 -14.96 1.97 -11.28
N GLY A 240 -14.67 2.52 -12.46
CA GLY A 240 -13.73 3.65 -12.61
C GLY A 240 -12.29 3.26 -12.25
N ARG A 241 -11.80 2.17 -12.85
CA ARG A 241 -10.50 1.55 -12.57
C ARG A 241 -9.34 2.49 -12.92
N THR A 242 -8.56 2.89 -11.92
CA THR A 242 -7.37 3.74 -12.09
C THR A 242 -6.14 3.07 -11.48
N CYS A 243 -4.98 3.27 -12.09
CA CYS A 243 -3.70 2.82 -11.53
C CYS A 243 -2.73 3.98 -11.47
N HIS A 244 -2.25 4.32 -10.27
CA HIS A 244 -1.35 5.44 -10.05
C HIS A 244 0.10 4.98 -9.92
N PHE A 245 0.99 5.66 -10.63
CA PHE A 245 2.44 5.50 -10.56
C PHE A 245 3.04 6.79 -10.02
N SER A 246 3.38 6.81 -8.75
CA SER A 246 3.98 7.99 -8.12
C SER A 246 5.50 7.92 -8.11
N VAL A 247 6.14 9.01 -8.50
CA VAL A 247 7.60 9.16 -8.44
C VAL A 247 7.97 9.59 -7.02
N ILE A 248 8.60 8.73 -6.23
CA ILE A 248 9.02 9.05 -4.85
C ILE A 248 10.36 9.79 -4.87
N ASP A 249 11.23 9.41 -5.82
CA ASP A 249 12.50 10.08 -6.13
C ASP A 249 12.75 9.91 -7.65
N ASN A 250 13.69 10.66 -8.23
CA ASN A 250 13.91 10.74 -9.69
C ASN A 250 13.89 9.40 -10.43
N ASP A 251 14.37 8.33 -9.80
CA ASP A 251 14.48 6.99 -10.39
C ASP A 251 13.59 5.92 -9.72
N LEU A 252 12.75 6.32 -8.77
CA LEU A 252 11.92 5.42 -7.98
C LEU A 252 10.44 5.70 -8.21
N SER A 253 9.77 4.79 -8.91
CA SER A 253 8.31 4.80 -9.03
C SER A 253 7.66 3.88 -8.00
N LEU A 254 6.43 4.17 -7.62
CA LEU A 254 5.64 3.36 -6.71
C LEU A 254 4.28 3.09 -7.32
N ALA A 255 3.84 1.85 -7.19
CA ALA A 255 2.44 1.47 -7.38
C ALA A 255 1.90 0.83 -6.10
N VAL A 256 0.63 1.10 -5.78
CA VAL A 256 -0.06 0.49 -4.65
C VAL A 256 -1.14 -0.45 -5.19
N LEU A 257 -1.21 -1.66 -4.64
CA LEU A 257 -2.26 -2.65 -4.90
C LEU A 257 -3.00 -2.95 -3.60
N ILE A 258 -4.25 -3.41 -3.71
CA ILE A 258 -5.10 -3.70 -2.56
C ILE A 258 -5.61 -5.14 -2.64
N CYS A 259 -5.24 -5.97 -1.66
CA CYS A 259 -5.65 -7.37 -1.55
C CYS A 259 -5.58 -8.15 -2.86
N GLU A 260 -6.76 -8.52 -3.34
CA GLU A 260 -6.99 -9.37 -4.50
C GLU A 260 -6.38 -8.79 -5.78
N ASP A 261 -6.12 -7.47 -5.85
CA ASP A 261 -5.45 -6.82 -6.98
C ASP A 261 -4.03 -7.34 -7.21
N LEU A 262 -3.36 -7.86 -6.17
CA LEU A 262 -2.06 -8.52 -6.31
C LEU A 262 -2.18 -9.89 -7.02
N ALA A 263 -3.31 -10.57 -6.88
CA ALA A 263 -3.49 -11.95 -7.33
C ALA A 263 -4.23 -12.11 -8.66
N ARG A 264 -4.90 -11.04 -9.13
CA ARG A 264 -5.73 -11.08 -10.35
C ARG A 264 -5.01 -10.38 -11.49
N PHE A 265 -4.88 -11.08 -12.62
CA PHE A 265 -4.22 -10.55 -13.80
C PHE A 265 -4.95 -9.31 -14.35
N ASP A 266 -6.14 -9.50 -14.89
CA ASP A 266 -6.95 -8.38 -15.32
C ASP A 266 -7.52 -7.63 -14.12
N PRO A 267 -7.74 -6.31 -14.21
CA PRO A 267 -7.36 -5.46 -15.33
C PRO A 267 -5.99 -4.80 -15.12
N VAL A 268 -5.43 -4.85 -13.90
CA VAL A 268 -4.37 -3.93 -13.46
C VAL A 268 -2.96 -4.48 -13.64
N LEU A 269 -2.74 -5.80 -13.53
CA LEU A 269 -1.40 -6.37 -13.68
C LEU A 269 -0.79 -6.18 -15.07
N PRO A 270 -1.53 -6.19 -16.20
CA PRO A 270 -0.97 -5.79 -17.50
C PRO A 270 -0.30 -4.41 -17.48
N VAL A 271 -0.89 -3.45 -16.76
CA VAL A 271 -0.36 -2.09 -16.61
C VAL A 271 0.89 -2.08 -15.73
N ILE A 272 0.83 -2.77 -14.57
CA ILE A 272 1.97 -2.92 -13.65
C ILE A 272 3.15 -3.59 -14.35
N ASN A 273 2.91 -4.71 -15.02
CA ASN A 273 3.92 -5.51 -15.72
C ASN A 273 4.55 -4.73 -16.87
N ALA A 274 3.78 -3.91 -17.58
CA ALA A 274 4.30 -3.10 -18.68
C ALA A 274 5.19 -1.95 -18.20
N ILE A 275 4.81 -1.25 -17.12
CA ILE A 275 5.58 -0.13 -16.55
C ILE A 275 6.78 -0.61 -15.74
N GLY A 276 6.62 -1.66 -14.94
CA GLY A 276 7.64 -2.20 -14.06
C GLY A 276 8.03 -1.28 -12.88
N PRO A 277 7.09 -0.87 -12.02
CA PRO A 277 7.33 0.14 -10.99
C PRO A 277 8.42 -0.25 -9.97
N SER A 278 9.30 0.70 -9.65
CA SER A 278 10.22 0.77 -8.49
C SER A 278 9.88 -0.18 -7.33
N LEU A 279 8.85 0.21 -6.63
CA LEU A 279 8.26 -0.48 -5.50
C LEU A 279 6.80 -0.78 -5.82
N VAL A 280 6.35 -2.00 -5.50
CA VAL A 280 4.93 -2.35 -5.42
C VAL A 280 4.59 -2.60 -3.96
N VAL A 281 3.62 -1.85 -3.43
CA VAL A 281 3.09 -2.08 -2.07
C VAL A 281 1.71 -2.70 -2.19
N ALA A 282 1.54 -3.91 -1.70
CA ALA A 282 0.23 -4.55 -1.57
C ALA A 282 -0.29 -4.37 -0.14
N LEU A 283 -1.31 -3.52 0.02
CA LEU A 283 -2.03 -3.34 1.27
C LEU A 283 -3.06 -4.44 1.41
N LEU A 284 -3.04 -5.17 2.52
CA LEU A 284 -3.83 -6.38 2.72
C LEU A 284 -4.60 -6.35 4.04
N MET A 285 -5.77 -6.95 4.05
CA MET A 285 -6.53 -7.34 5.22
C MET A 285 -6.65 -8.87 5.20
N ASP A 286 -5.56 -9.56 5.58
CA ASP A 286 -5.43 -11.01 5.56
C ASP A 286 -4.67 -11.48 6.83
N GLY A 287 -4.51 -12.79 7.01
CA GLY A 287 -3.67 -13.35 8.07
C GLY A 287 -2.16 -13.15 7.83
N PRO A 288 -1.29 -13.97 8.45
CA PRO A 288 0.17 -13.83 8.40
C PRO A 288 0.74 -13.79 6.97
N GLN A 289 1.69 -12.89 6.72
CA GLN A 289 2.31 -12.66 5.40
C GLN A 289 3.50 -13.60 5.18
N LEU A 290 3.21 -14.78 4.63
CA LEU A 290 4.21 -15.86 4.48
C LEU A 290 4.51 -16.13 3.01
N GLU A 291 5.75 -16.55 2.71
CA GLU A 291 6.21 -16.83 1.35
C GLU A 291 5.34 -17.90 0.68
N LYS A 292 5.02 -18.96 1.43
CA LYS A 292 4.19 -20.07 0.95
C LYS A 292 2.72 -19.71 0.74
N ARG A 293 2.25 -18.57 1.27
CA ARG A 293 0.85 -18.13 1.12
C ARG A 293 0.67 -17.37 -0.18
N TRP A 294 -0.60 -17.13 -0.54
CA TRP A 294 -0.94 -16.46 -1.79
C TRP A 294 -0.22 -15.10 -1.97
N PRO A 295 -0.08 -14.22 -0.95
CA PRO A 295 0.60 -12.94 -1.18
C PRO A 295 2.07 -13.13 -1.56
N GLY A 296 2.77 -14.06 -0.90
CA GLY A 296 4.17 -14.39 -1.19
C GLY A 296 4.38 -14.95 -2.60
N ARG A 297 3.46 -15.80 -3.07
CA ARG A 297 3.50 -16.34 -4.44
C ARG A 297 3.35 -15.24 -5.49
N TYR A 298 2.37 -14.36 -5.35
CA TYR A 298 2.15 -13.29 -6.35
C TYR A 298 3.14 -12.14 -6.23
N ALA A 299 3.67 -11.87 -5.02
CA ALA A 299 4.81 -10.97 -4.85
C ALA A 299 6.06 -11.51 -5.59
N THR A 300 6.27 -12.82 -5.58
CA THR A 300 7.35 -13.46 -6.34
C THR A 300 7.18 -13.25 -7.84
N VAL A 301 5.96 -13.41 -8.37
CA VAL A 301 5.70 -13.16 -9.80
C VAL A 301 6.13 -11.76 -10.20
N LEU A 302 5.69 -10.72 -9.47
CA LEU A 302 6.06 -9.33 -9.79
C LEU A 302 7.54 -9.02 -9.58
N ALA A 303 8.20 -9.72 -8.64
CA ALA A 303 9.62 -9.56 -8.41
C ALA A 303 10.50 -10.24 -9.45
N GLU A 304 10.02 -11.28 -10.10
CA GLU A 304 10.70 -11.93 -11.21
C GLU A 304 10.37 -11.24 -12.54
N ASP A 305 9.13 -10.79 -12.71
CA ASP A 305 8.64 -10.09 -13.90
C ASP A 305 7.50 -9.15 -13.50
N PRO A 306 7.73 -7.82 -13.47
CA PRO A 306 8.72 -7.06 -14.25
C PRO A 306 10.04 -6.74 -13.53
N GLY A 307 10.38 -7.43 -12.44
CA GLY A 307 11.57 -7.10 -11.65
C GLY A 307 11.30 -6.03 -10.59
N SER A 308 10.10 -6.01 -10.02
CA SER A 308 9.73 -5.09 -8.96
C SER A 308 10.18 -5.53 -7.58
N SER A 309 10.55 -4.58 -6.71
CA SER A 309 10.58 -4.87 -5.28
C SER A 309 9.16 -4.80 -4.76
N VAL A 310 8.73 -5.81 -4.01
CA VAL A 310 7.34 -5.99 -3.58
C VAL A 310 7.30 -6.10 -2.07
N LEU A 311 6.47 -5.25 -1.46
CA LEU A 311 6.12 -5.31 -0.05
C LEU A 311 4.64 -5.69 0.08
N THR A 312 4.34 -6.83 0.69
CA THR A 312 2.98 -7.13 1.15
C THR A 312 2.87 -6.77 2.63
N PHE A 313 1.74 -6.20 3.04
CA PHE A 313 1.60 -5.66 4.39
C PHE A 313 0.16 -5.75 4.89
N THR A 314 -0.04 -6.27 6.11
CA THR A 314 -1.35 -6.44 6.73
C THR A 314 -1.41 -5.97 8.18
N SER A 315 -2.62 -5.88 8.71
CA SER A 315 -2.86 -5.53 10.11
C SER A 315 -2.68 -6.73 11.03
N THR A 316 -2.47 -6.46 12.32
CA THR A 316 -2.43 -7.55 13.32
C THR A 316 -3.81 -8.10 13.62
N ALA A 317 -4.88 -7.37 13.30
CA ALA A 317 -6.22 -7.73 13.71
C ALA A 317 -6.71 -9.10 13.18
N LEU A 318 -6.53 -9.41 11.88
CA LEU A 318 -6.92 -10.72 11.34
C LEU A 318 -5.93 -11.83 11.70
N ILE A 319 -4.66 -11.49 11.90
CA ILE A 319 -3.65 -12.42 12.43
C ILE A 319 -4.07 -12.89 13.83
N ASP A 320 -4.40 -11.94 14.71
CA ASP A 320 -4.74 -12.21 16.10
C ASP A 320 -6.10 -12.93 16.19
N ARG A 321 -7.08 -12.60 15.33
CA ARG A 321 -8.33 -13.38 15.23
C ARG A 321 -8.10 -14.82 14.78
N GLN A 322 -7.24 -15.03 13.78
CA GLN A 322 -6.87 -16.37 13.35
C GLN A 322 -6.18 -17.15 14.49
N HIS A 323 -5.34 -16.49 15.28
CA HIS A 323 -4.71 -17.11 16.44
C HIS A 323 -5.73 -17.48 17.53
N GLN A 324 -6.67 -16.58 17.86
CA GLN A 324 -7.78 -16.84 18.77
C GLN A 324 -8.65 -18.02 18.30
N ALA A 325 -8.66 -18.28 16.99
CA ALA A 325 -9.30 -19.44 16.39
C ALA A 325 -8.54 -20.78 16.54
N GLY A 326 -7.43 -20.79 17.27
CA GLY A 326 -6.61 -21.97 17.52
C GLY A 326 -5.45 -22.16 16.55
N ALA A 327 -5.20 -21.21 15.64
CA ALA A 327 -4.03 -21.28 14.77
C ALA A 327 -2.74 -20.87 15.53
N PRO A 328 -1.55 -21.25 15.04
CA PRO A 328 -0.28 -20.77 15.59
C PRO A 328 -0.20 -19.23 15.57
N ASN A 329 0.38 -18.65 16.63
CA ASN A 329 0.60 -17.22 16.74
C ASN A 329 1.78 -16.78 15.87
N ILE A 330 1.53 -16.51 14.59
CA ILE A 330 2.54 -16.08 13.62
C ILE A 330 2.31 -14.60 13.31
N ARG A 331 2.96 -13.68 14.03
CA ARG A 331 2.82 -12.24 13.84
C ARG A 331 3.72 -11.68 12.73
N THR A 332 3.75 -12.38 11.59
CA THR A 332 4.38 -11.91 10.35
C THR A 332 3.44 -10.94 9.65
N ILE A 333 3.64 -9.65 9.86
CA ILE A 333 2.74 -8.60 9.36
C ILE A 333 3.07 -8.17 7.92
N ALA A 334 4.28 -8.46 7.45
CA ALA A 334 4.71 -8.08 6.11
C ALA A 334 5.61 -9.14 5.48
N LEU A 335 5.65 -9.15 4.15
CA LEU A 335 6.61 -9.92 3.39
C LEU A 335 7.31 -9.01 2.38
N TRP A 336 8.63 -9.08 2.34
CA TRP A 336 9.45 -8.41 1.36
C TRP A 336 9.97 -9.42 0.33
N LYS A 337 9.81 -9.09 -0.95
CA LYS A 337 10.38 -9.86 -2.06
C LYS A 337 11.04 -8.90 -3.04
N GLN A 338 12.25 -9.20 -3.46
CA GLN A 338 13.00 -8.40 -4.43
C GLN A 338 13.55 -9.26 -5.56
N PRO A 339 13.91 -8.67 -6.71
CA PRO A 339 14.43 -9.42 -7.85
C PRO A 339 15.71 -10.18 -7.53
N GLY A 340 15.69 -11.50 -7.78
CA GLY A 340 16.79 -12.41 -7.49
C GLY A 340 17.05 -12.68 -5.99
N GLY A 341 16.26 -12.10 -5.08
CA GLY A 341 16.40 -12.32 -3.64
C GLY A 341 15.42 -13.37 -3.11
N LEU A 342 15.76 -13.98 -1.97
CA LEU A 342 14.82 -14.80 -1.20
C LEU A 342 13.71 -13.92 -0.60
N ALA A 343 12.53 -14.50 -0.38
CA ALA A 343 11.48 -13.79 0.35
C ALA A 343 11.89 -13.61 1.82
N GLN A 344 11.56 -12.47 2.39
CA GLN A 344 11.83 -12.14 3.79
C GLN A 344 10.49 -11.92 4.50
N GLU A 345 10.18 -12.83 5.42
CA GLU A 345 8.99 -12.78 6.28
C GLU A 345 9.26 -11.86 7.48
N LEU A 346 8.55 -10.74 7.55
CA LEU A 346 8.83 -9.67 8.50
C LEU A 346 7.83 -9.69 9.67
N SER A 347 8.35 -10.01 10.85
CA SER A 347 7.56 -10.25 12.05
C SER A 347 7.71 -9.16 13.11
N ILE A 348 6.69 -9.04 13.96
CA ILE A 348 6.72 -8.21 15.16
C ILE A 348 6.44 -9.05 16.40
N GLY A 349 7.03 -8.66 17.54
CA GLY A 349 6.76 -9.27 18.83
C GLY A 349 5.41 -8.86 19.42
N PRO A 350 5.03 -9.40 20.59
CA PRO A 350 3.76 -9.09 21.25
C PRO A 350 3.58 -7.61 21.60
N ASP A 351 4.65 -6.96 22.04
CA ASP A 351 4.65 -5.58 22.53
C ASP A 351 5.03 -4.56 21.45
N ASP A 352 5.45 -5.02 20.28
CA ASP A 352 5.86 -4.17 19.17
C ASP A 352 4.63 -3.58 18.48
N GLN A 353 4.72 -2.31 18.10
CA GLN A 353 3.59 -1.56 17.53
C GLN A 353 3.80 -1.17 16.08
N ALA A 354 5.02 -1.26 15.57
CA ALA A 354 5.34 -1.00 14.17
C ALA A 354 6.63 -1.71 13.77
N LEU A 355 6.91 -1.70 12.47
CA LEU A 355 8.14 -2.21 11.88
C LEU A 355 8.78 -1.12 11.03
N ALA A 356 9.98 -0.70 11.40
CA ALA A 356 10.81 0.19 10.61
C ALA A 356 11.65 -0.63 9.63
N LEU A 357 11.70 -0.18 8.37
CA LEU A 357 12.45 -0.76 7.27
C LEU A 357 13.45 0.26 6.74
N CYS A 358 14.63 -0.20 6.35
CA CYS A 358 15.62 0.57 5.63
C CYS A 358 15.83 -0.06 4.25
N LEU A 359 15.44 0.67 3.19
CA LEU A 359 15.68 0.25 1.82
C LEU A 359 16.91 0.96 1.25
N VAL A 360 17.71 0.25 0.49
CA VAL A 360 18.87 0.80 -0.24
C VAL A 360 18.71 0.61 -1.73
N ARG A 361 19.43 1.44 -2.49
CA ARG A 361 19.48 1.34 -3.95
C ARG A 361 20.67 0.50 -4.36
N GLU A 362 20.43 -0.47 -5.23
CA GLU A 362 21.45 -1.26 -5.89
C GLU A 362 21.48 -0.93 -7.37
N HIS A 363 22.67 -0.68 -7.90
CA HIS A 363 22.87 -0.54 -9.33
C HIS A 363 22.89 -1.91 -9.99
N ARG A 364 22.09 -2.09 -11.03
CA ARG A 364 22.19 -3.26 -11.91
C ARG A 364 22.05 -2.83 -13.36
N GLN A 365 22.80 -3.50 -14.23
CA GLN A 365 22.68 -3.32 -15.66
C GLN A 365 21.48 -4.12 -16.17
N GLN A 366 20.60 -3.47 -16.92
CA GLN A 366 19.51 -4.11 -17.65
C GLN A 366 19.85 -4.16 -19.13
N ILE A 367 19.48 -5.25 -19.79
CA ILE A 367 19.77 -5.47 -21.22
C ILE A 367 18.45 -5.72 -21.94
N SER A 368 18.12 -4.88 -22.92
CA SER A 368 16.95 -5.09 -23.77
C SER A 368 17.18 -6.25 -24.71
N ILE A 369 16.08 -6.76 -25.27
CA ILE A 369 16.13 -7.95 -26.13
C ILE A 369 17.01 -7.78 -27.37
N ASP A 370 17.21 -6.55 -27.83
CA ASP A 370 18.09 -6.19 -28.95
C ASP A 370 19.52 -5.81 -28.50
N GLY A 371 19.88 -6.07 -27.24
CA GLY A 371 21.24 -5.95 -26.71
C GLY A 371 21.63 -4.57 -26.19
N ARG A 372 20.73 -3.57 -26.19
CA ARG A 372 21.04 -2.25 -25.60
C ARG A 372 21.06 -2.35 -24.08
N SER A 373 22.06 -1.77 -23.45
CA SER A 373 22.19 -1.77 -22.00
C SER A 373 21.85 -0.41 -21.38
N LYS A 374 21.31 -0.45 -20.16
CA LYS A 374 21.07 0.73 -19.32
C LYS A 374 21.32 0.36 -17.86
N ASN A 375 21.97 1.24 -17.12
CA ASN A 375 22.06 1.09 -15.66
C ASN A 375 20.77 1.57 -15.03
N SER A 376 20.19 0.73 -14.18
CA SER A 376 18.96 1.01 -13.44
C SER A 376 19.17 0.76 -11.95
N PHE A 377 18.32 1.37 -11.14
CA PHE A 377 18.32 1.18 -9.70
C PHE A 377 17.27 0.14 -9.27
N PHE A 378 17.65 -0.71 -8.33
CA PHE A 378 16.80 -1.70 -7.69
C PHE A 378 16.71 -1.39 -6.21
N LEU A 379 15.55 -1.63 -5.60
CA LEU A 379 15.38 -1.46 -4.17
C LEU A 379 15.64 -2.80 -3.46
N SER A 380 16.55 -2.78 -2.50
CA SER A 380 16.83 -3.92 -1.64
C SER A 380 16.55 -3.57 -0.19
N LEU A 381 16.10 -4.56 0.57
CA LEU A 381 15.92 -4.41 2.01
C LEU A 381 17.26 -4.60 2.73
N ALA A 382 17.74 -3.54 3.40
CA ALA A 382 19.01 -3.54 4.11
C ALA A 382 18.86 -3.67 5.63
N GLY A 383 17.71 -3.30 6.19
CA GLY A 383 17.48 -3.32 7.63
C GLY A 383 16.01 -3.39 8.01
N VAL A 384 15.74 -4.08 9.11
CA VAL A 384 14.39 -4.28 9.67
C VAL A 384 14.46 -4.22 11.19
N ARG A 385 13.64 -3.38 11.81
CA ARG A 385 13.57 -3.26 13.28
C ARG A 385 12.14 -3.07 13.73
N ALA A 386 11.68 -3.93 14.65
CA ALA A 386 10.41 -3.72 15.31
C ALA A 386 10.56 -2.56 16.30
N VAL A 387 9.54 -1.71 16.39
CA VAL A 387 9.59 -0.49 17.20
C VAL A 387 8.34 -0.33 18.05
N LYS A 388 8.54 0.35 19.18
CA LYS A 388 7.52 0.70 20.16
C LYS A 388 7.56 2.21 20.37
N PRO A 389 6.43 2.87 20.66
CA PRO A 389 6.49 4.28 21.01
C PRO A 389 7.30 4.42 22.32
N PRO A 390 8.04 5.53 22.49
CA PRO A 390 8.70 5.81 23.76
C PRO A 390 7.64 5.89 24.87
N ASP A 391 8.00 5.41 26.07
CA ASP A 391 7.13 5.43 27.24
C ASP A 391 6.54 6.84 27.44
N PRO A 392 5.20 7.01 27.56
CA PRO A 392 4.56 8.31 27.75
C PRO A 392 5.15 9.14 28.91
N ALA A 393 5.85 8.52 29.86
CA ALA A 393 6.59 9.21 30.91
C ALA A 393 7.78 10.07 30.41
N VAL A 394 8.23 9.90 29.17
CA VAL A 394 9.42 10.54 28.58
C VAL A 394 9.08 11.75 27.69
N LEU A 395 7.79 12.08 27.49
CA LEU A 395 7.41 13.33 26.83
C LEU A 395 7.80 14.51 27.74
N PRO A 396 8.55 15.52 27.25
CA PRO A 396 8.95 16.64 28.09
C PRO A 396 7.70 17.33 28.64
N ARG A 397 7.55 17.31 29.97
CA ARG A 397 6.49 18.05 30.67
C ARG A 397 6.49 19.46 30.14
N ARG A 398 5.36 19.91 29.58
CA ARG A 398 5.11 21.32 29.23
C ARG A 398 5.61 22.17 30.40
N LYS A 399 6.65 22.98 30.20
CA LYS A 399 7.01 24.03 31.15
C LYS A 399 5.76 24.89 31.30
N SER A 400 5.18 24.89 32.50
CA SER A 400 4.10 25.79 32.86
C SER A 400 4.60 27.21 32.64
N LEU A 401 3.99 27.92 31.71
CA LEU A 401 4.16 29.37 31.60
C LEU A 401 3.65 29.97 32.91
N ASN A 402 4.59 30.43 33.74
CA ASN A 402 4.31 31.25 34.90
C ASN A 402 3.50 32.47 34.42
N LYS A 403 2.31 32.66 34.98
CA LYS A 403 1.58 33.92 34.89
C LYS A 403 2.35 34.96 35.72
N PRO A 404 2.67 36.14 35.17
CA PRO A 404 3.05 37.26 36.01
C PRO A 404 1.78 37.84 36.67
N THR A 405 1.93 38.17 37.95
CA THR A 405 1.03 38.96 38.80
C THR A 405 0.72 40.33 38.22
#